data_AF-A0A1F8BFV8-F1
#
_entry.id   AF-A0A1F8BFV8-F1
#
_cell.length_a   1.000
_cell.length_b   1.000
_cell.length_c   1.000
_cell.angle_alpha   90.00
_cell.angle_beta   90.00
_cell.angle_gamma   90.00
#
_symmetry.space_group_name_H-M   'P 1'
#
loop_
_entity.id
_entity.type
_entity.pdbx_description
1 polymer ?
#
loop_
_entity_poly.entity_id
_entity_poly.type
_entity_poly.pdbx_seq_one_letter_code
_entity_poly.pdbx_strand_id
1 'polypeptide(L)'
;MNRKQKNLKLKVLFNASVVLSGLRSKKGGSGKLLELARIGKIDGIISEIVFDEVLKHSGRLGFTTATAVVKNIQIFKEILPAPDESIVKKCKKMVIDEGDAHVLASCKERKIKHLVTLDKKHLLVLKGKIKGLNILTPGELVEVVKENRTLI
;
A
#
# COMPACT_ATOMS: atom_id res chain seq x y z
N MET A 1 -10.88 33.10 11.13
CA MET A 1 -9.84 32.26 10.47
C MET A 1 -10.44 30.91 10.13
N ASN A 2 -10.68 30.66 8.83
CA ASN A 2 -11.35 29.44 8.32
C ASN A 2 -10.49 28.19 8.57
N ARG A 3 -10.92 27.33 9.50
CA ARG A 3 -10.49 25.92 9.53
C ARG A 3 -11.05 25.25 8.27
N LYS A 4 -10.28 25.24 7.17
CA LYS A 4 -10.54 24.35 6.03
C LYS A 4 -10.74 22.94 6.60
N GLN A 5 -11.96 22.44 6.52
CA GLN A 5 -12.30 21.07 6.90
C GLN A 5 -11.42 20.15 6.03
N LYS A 6 -10.32 19.64 6.60
CA LYS A 6 -9.47 18.67 5.93
C LYS A 6 -10.32 17.42 5.79
N ASN A 7 -10.88 17.21 4.60
CA ASN A 7 -11.51 15.95 4.26
C ASN A 7 -10.41 14.88 4.30
N LEU A 8 -10.27 14.20 5.45
CA LEU A 8 -9.16 13.28 5.73
C LEU A 8 -9.39 12.02 4.92
N LYS A 9 -8.89 12.00 3.68
CA LYS A 9 -8.87 10.80 2.85
C LYS A 9 -8.03 9.72 3.52
N LEU A 10 -8.51 8.47 3.45
CA LEU A 10 -7.84 7.31 4.02
C LEU A 10 -6.47 7.12 3.37
N LYS A 11 -5.39 7.23 4.15
CA LYS A 11 -4.02 6.96 3.71
C LYS A 11 -3.72 5.47 3.82
N VAL A 12 -3.27 4.88 2.73
CA VAL A 12 -3.02 3.43 2.62
C VAL A 12 -1.67 3.19 1.95
N LEU A 13 -0.79 2.45 2.63
CA LEU A 13 0.42 1.91 2.00
C LEU A 13 0.07 0.60 1.28
N PHE A 14 0.45 0.48 0.02
CA PHE A 14 0.25 -0.71 -0.79
C PHE A 14 1.53 -1.56 -0.81
N ASN A 15 1.40 -2.85 -0.53
CA ASN A 15 2.47 -3.81 -0.77
C ASN A 15 2.57 -4.18 -2.27
N ALA A 16 3.76 -4.53 -2.76
CA ALA A 16 4.01 -4.90 -4.16
C ALA A 16 3.07 -6.00 -4.66
N SER A 17 2.79 -7.00 -3.82
CA SER A 17 1.84 -8.09 -4.11
C SER A 17 0.44 -7.59 -4.53
N VAL A 18 -0.06 -6.53 -3.88
CA VAL A 18 -1.36 -5.92 -4.19
C VAL A 18 -1.27 -5.13 -5.50
N VAL A 19 -0.20 -4.36 -5.69
CA VAL A 19 0.00 -3.58 -6.92
C VAL A 19 0.06 -4.50 -8.13
N LEU A 20 0.92 -5.53 -8.10
CA LEU A 20 1.06 -6.51 -9.17
C LEU A 20 -0.26 -7.25 -9.44
N SER A 21 -0.96 -7.68 -8.39
CA SER A 21 -2.27 -8.34 -8.52
C SER A 21 -3.32 -7.43 -9.16
N GLY A 22 -3.38 -6.16 -8.77
CA GLY A 22 -4.33 -5.19 -9.31
C GLY A 22 -4.00 -4.77 -10.75
N LEU A 23 -2.72 -4.65 -11.09
CA LEU A 23 -2.27 -4.41 -12.46
C LEU A 23 -2.61 -5.58 -13.38
N ARG A 24 -2.56 -6.82 -12.87
CA ARG A 24 -2.95 -8.03 -13.60
C ARG A 24 -4.46 -8.14 -13.81
N SER A 25 -5.28 -7.75 -12.82
CA SER A 25 -6.74 -7.88 -12.90
C SER A 25 -7.49 -6.74 -12.24
N LYS A 26 -8.29 -6.03 -13.03
CA LYS A 26 -9.16 -4.92 -12.57
C LYS A 26 -10.39 -5.39 -11.77
N LYS A 27 -10.82 -6.66 -11.93
CA LYS A 27 -12.08 -7.17 -11.33
C LYS A 27 -11.94 -7.53 -9.85
N GLY A 28 -10.74 -7.92 -9.42
CA GLY A 28 -10.46 -8.33 -8.04
C GLY A 28 -10.36 -7.16 -7.06
N GLY A 29 -10.29 -7.46 -5.76
CA GLY A 29 -10.15 -6.45 -4.70
C GLY A 29 -8.95 -5.52 -4.91
N SER A 30 -7.80 -6.07 -5.29
CA SER A 30 -6.59 -5.28 -5.59
C SER A 30 -6.84 -4.27 -6.73
N GLY A 31 -7.44 -4.72 -7.84
CA GLY A 31 -7.78 -3.86 -8.98
C GLY A 31 -8.74 -2.73 -8.61
N LYS A 32 -9.76 -3.04 -7.80
CA LYS A 32 -10.69 -2.04 -7.25
C LYS A 32 -9.96 -0.99 -6.39
N LEU A 33 -9.01 -1.40 -5.56
CA LEU A 33 -8.25 -0.47 -4.73
C LEU A 33 -7.31 0.43 -5.53
N LEU A 34 -6.63 -0.12 -6.56
CA LEU A 34 -5.81 0.71 -7.44
C LEU A 34 -6.68 1.76 -8.16
N GLU A 35 -7.87 1.38 -8.59
CA GLU A 35 -8.82 2.33 -9.19
C GLU A 35 -9.22 3.41 -8.18
N LEU A 36 -9.57 3.03 -6.93
CA LEU A 36 -9.91 3.98 -5.88
C LEU A 36 -8.76 4.95 -5.54
N ALA A 37 -7.51 4.47 -5.58
CA ALA A 37 -6.33 5.32 -5.42
C ALA A 37 -6.18 6.28 -6.61
N ARG A 38 -6.28 5.76 -7.84
CA ARG A 38 -6.16 6.51 -9.10
C ARG A 38 -7.19 7.66 -9.20
N ILE A 39 -8.43 7.43 -8.79
CA ILE A 39 -9.49 8.46 -8.78
C ILE A 39 -9.48 9.32 -7.50
N GLY A 40 -8.47 9.15 -6.64
CA GLY A 40 -8.26 9.95 -5.44
C GLY A 40 -9.32 9.75 -4.36
N LYS A 41 -10.00 8.59 -4.30
CA LYS A 41 -10.94 8.25 -3.21
C LYS A 41 -10.23 7.74 -1.96
N ILE A 42 -9.04 7.18 -2.13
CA ILE A 42 -8.07 6.93 -1.06
C ILE A 42 -6.74 7.58 -1.43
N ASP A 43 -5.96 7.95 -0.43
CA ASP A 43 -4.58 8.39 -0.62
C ASP A 43 -3.70 7.13 -0.68
N GLY A 44 -3.59 6.56 -1.90
CA GLY A 44 -2.74 5.41 -2.16
C GLY A 44 -1.26 5.79 -2.21
N ILE A 45 -0.44 5.07 -1.46
CA ILE A 45 0.98 5.36 -1.27
C ILE A 45 1.76 4.04 -1.46
N ILE A 46 2.94 4.13 -2.07
CA ILE A 46 3.95 3.05 -2.12
C ILE A 46 5.31 3.61 -1.70
N SER A 47 6.27 2.76 -1.35
CA SER A 47 7.68 3.18 -1.22
C SER A 47 8.48 2.88 -2.49
N GLU A 48 9.66 3.48 -2.63
CA GLU A 48 10.62 3.20 -3.70
C GLU A 48 10.95 1.71 -3.77
N ILE A 49 11.13 1.04 -2.63
CA ILE A 49 11.40 -0.40 -2.62
C ILE A 49 10.22 -1.19 -3.20
N VAL A 50 8.98 -0.85 -2.82
CA VAL A 50 7.78 -1.47 -3.42
C VAL A 50 7.67 -1.15 -4.90
N PHE A 51 7.99 0.08 -5.30
CA PHE A 51 7.98 0.52 -6.69
C PHE A 51 8.98 -0.31 -7.52
N ASP A 52 10.20 -0.48 -7.04
CA ASP A 52 11.25 -1.29 -7.69
C ASP A 52 10.85 -2.76 -7.81
N GLU A 53 10.23 -3.33 -6.77
CA GLU A 53 9.69 -4.69 -6.83
C GLU A 53 8.60 -4.82 -7.90
N VAL A 54 7.73 -3.83 -8.02
CA VAL A 54 6.69 -3.80 -9.05
C VAL A 54 7.31 -3.71 -10.44
N LEU A 55 8.32 -2.85 -10.64
CA LEU A 55 9.03 -2.73 -11.91
C LEU A 55 9.71 -4.05 -12.29
N LYS A 56 10.44 -4.67 -11.36
CA LYS A 56 11.13 -5.96 -11.54
C LYS A 56 10.19 -7.08 -11.99
N HIS A 57 8.95 -7.07 -11.50
CA HIS A 57 7.96 -8.11 -11.81
C HIS A 57 6.97 -7.72 -12.92
N SER A 58 6.97 -6.45 -13.37
CA SER A 58 6.02 -5.93 -14.37
C SER A 58 6.13 -6.62 -15.73
N GLY A 59 7.33 -7.10 -16.11
CA GLY A 59 7.54 -7.84 -17.35
C GLY A 59 6.72 -9.14 -17.41
N ARG A 60 6.46 -9.79 -16.27
CA ARG A 60 5.59 -10.99 -16.19
C ARG A 60 4.13 -10.69 -16.49
N LEU A 61 3.75 -9.42 -16.47
CA LEU A 61 2.41 -8.92 -16.80
C LEU A 61 2.33 -8.40 -18.24
N GLY A 62 3.40 -8.52 -19.03
CA GLY A 62 3.48 -7.99 -20.40
C GLY A 62 3.66 -6.47 -20.45
N PHE A 63 4.06 -5.83 -19.36
CA PHE A 63 4.35 -4.39 -19.34
C PHE A 63 5.84 -4.13 -19.57
N THR A 64 6.13 -3.07 -20.32
CA THR A 64 7.48 -2.47 -20.32
C THR A 64 7.71 -1.70 -19.03
N THR A 65 8.97 -1.51 -18.64
CA THR A 65 9.32 -0.67 -17.48
C THR A 65 8.70 0.72 -17.57
N ALA A 66 8.78 1.37 -18.74
CA ALA A 66 8.17 2.68 -18.96
C ALA A 66 6.65 2.67 -18.72
N THR A 67 5.95 1.63 -19.20
CA THR A 67 4.51 1.47 -18.97
C THR A 67 4.19 1.29 -17.49
N ALA A 68 4.99 0.49 -16.78
CA ALA A 68 4.82 0.27 -15.34
C ALA A 68 5.07 1.55 -14.54
N VAL A 69 6.09 2.35 -14.89
CA VAL A 69 6.37 3.66 -14.29
C VAL A 69 5.16 4.60 -14.45
N VAL A 70 4.69 4.79 -15.69
CA VAL A 70 3.54 5.67 -15.97
C VAL A 70 2.30 5.22 -15.19
N LYS A 71 2.01 3.92 -15.15
CA LYS A 71 0.87 3.39 -14.39
C LYS A 71 0.99 3.67 -12.90
N ASN A 72 2.15 3.45 -12.29
CA ASN A 72 2.34 3.71 -10.86
C ASN A 72 2.17 5.20 -10.53
N ILE A 73 2.74 6.10 -11.34
CA ILE A 73 2.59 7.56 -11.17
C ILE A 73 1.12 7.99 -11.30
N GLN A 74 0.35 7.39 -12.19
CA GLN A 74 -1.08 7.69 -12.36
C GLN A 74 -1.94 7.15 -11.22
N ILE A 75 -1.54 6.06 -10.57
CA ILE A 75 -2.33 5.38 -9.53
C ILE A 75 -2.06 5.96 -8.15
N PHE A 76 -0.79 6.19 -7.81
CA PHE A 76 -0.38 6.53 -6.46
C PHE A 76 -0.18 8.03 -6.29
N LYS A 77 -0.66 8.53 -5.15
CA LYS A 77 -0.53 9.93 -4.78
C LYS A 77 0.90 10.31 -4.40
N GLU A 78 1.62 9.35 -3.81
CA GLU A 78 2.99 9.55 -3.32
C GLU A 78 3.77 8.25 -3.47
N ILE A 79 5.01 8.36 -3.94
CA ILE A 79 6.03 7.32 -3.86
C ILE A 79 7.02 7.80 -2.80
N LEU A 80 7.07 7.10 -1.67
CA LEU A 80 7.92 7.42 -0.53
C LEU A 80 9.35 7.03 -0.83
N PRO A 81 10.36 7.77 -0.33
CA PRO A 81 11.73 7.27 -0.33
C PRO A 81 11.82 5.94 0.42
N ALA A 82 12.89 5.17 0.15
CA ALA A 82 13.24 4.04 0.98
C ALA A 82 13.29 4.46 2.48
N PRO A 83 12.69 3.67 3.39
CA PRO A 83 12.67 4.01 4.81
C PRO A 83 14.07 3.93 5.42
N ASP A 84 14.31 4.71 6.48
CA ASP A 84 15.58 4.70 7.21
C ASP A 84 15.99 3.27 7.65
N GLU A 85 17.24 2.89 7.36
CA GLU A 85 17.76 1.55 7.61
C GLU A 85 17.69 1.16 9.09
N SER A 86 17.84 2.11 10.01
CA SER A 86 17.74 1.84 11.45
C SER A 86 16.31 1.45 11.85
N ILE A 87 15.30 2.00 11.17
CA ILE A 87 13.89 1.62 11.34
C ILE A 87 13.65 0.24 10.73
N VAL A 88 14.17 -0.01 9.52
CA VAL A 88 14.09 -1.31 8.85
C VAL A 88 14.67 -2.41 9.75
N LYS A 89 15.86 -2.19 10.32
CA LYS A 89 16.52 -3.14 11.23
C LYS A 89 15.69 -3.45 12.48
N LYS A 90 14.93 -2.47 13.01
CA LYS A 90 13.99 -2.71 14.12
C LYS A 90 12.79 -3.54 13.67
N CYS A 91 12.29 -3.31 12.46
CA CYS A 91 11.16 -4.05 11.89
C CYS A 91 11.51 -5.49 11.48
N LYS A 92 12.77 -5.80 11.18
CA LYS A 92 13.23 -7.18 10.88
C LYS A 92 12.85 -8.19 11.95
N LYS A 93 12.88 -7.79 13.23
CA LYS A 93 12.49 -8.65 14.36
C LYS A 93 10.98 -8.92 14.46
N MET A 94 10.17 -8.22 13.68
CA MET A 94 8.71 -8.29 13.71
C MET A 94 8.13 -9.10 12.55
N VAL A 95 8.90 -9.30 11.48
CA VAL A 95 8.49 -10.00 10.26
C VAL A 95 9.08 -11.40 10.23
N ILE A 96 8.42 -12.31 9.52
CA ILE A 96 8.92 -13.68 9.32
C ILE A 96 10.02 -13.70 8.24
N ASP A 97 9.85 -12.90 7.19
CA ASP A 97 10.89 -12.66 6.18
C ASP A 97 11.42 -11.24 6.34
N GLU A 98 12.73 -11.12 6.53
CA GLU A 98 13.38 -9.81 6.73
C GLU A 98 13.22 -8.87 5.53
N GLY A 99 12.96 -9.39 4.33
CA GLY A 99 12.64 -8.62 3.14
C GLY A 99 11.41 -7.74 3.36
N ASP A 100 10.37 -8.24 4.02
CA ASP A 100 9.13 -7.49 4.26
C ASP A 100 9.26 -6.37 5.31
N ALA A 101 10.40 -6.29 6.01
CA ALA A 101 10.61 -5.31 7.08
C ALA A 101 10.49 -3.87 6.57
N HIS A 102 10.85 -3.61 5.31
CA HIS A 102 10.77 -2.27 4.74
C HIS A 102 9.32 -1.76 4.66
N VAL A 103 8.35 -2.65 4.44
CA VAL A 103 6.93 -2.27 4.33
C VAL A 103 6.42 -1.73 5.68
N LEU A 104 6.78 -2.41 6.78
CA LEU A 104 6.45 -1.96 8.12
C LEU A 104 7.20 -0.68 8.50
N ALA A 105 8.47 -0.57 8.10
CA ALA A 105 9.29 0.61 8.34
C ALA A 105 8.70 1.85 7.66
N SER A 106 8.31 1.74 6.39
CA SER A 106 7.62 2.82 5.65
C SER A 106 6.31 3.24 6.33
N CYS A 107 5.52 2.28 6.84
CA CYS A 107 4.30 2.62 7.61
C CYS A 107 4.64 3.42 8.86
N LYS A 108 5.65 2.98 9.62
CA LYS A 108 6.02 3.57 10.90
C LYS A 108 6.59 4.97 10.75
N GLU A 109 7.53 5.15 9.82
CA GLU A 109 8.20 6.43 9.56
C GLU A 109 7.21 7.50 9.10
N ARG A 110 6.30 7.15 8.18
CA ARG A 110 5.29 8.09 7.64
C ARG A 110 3.98 8.09 8.41
N LYS A 111 3.91 7.41 9.56
CA LYS A 111 2.74 7.30 10.43
C LYS A 111 1.47 6.88 9.66
N ILE A 112 1.63 5.99 8.67
CA ILE A 112 0.53 5.42 7.89
C ILE A 112 -0.08 4.29 8.71
N LYS A 113 -1.40 4.35 8.91
CA LYS A 113 -2.14 3.42 9.77
C LYS A 113 -2.76 2.25 9.02
N HIS A 114 -2.76 2.25 7.69
CA HIS A 114 -3.34 1.19 6.88
C HIS A 114 -2.28 0.65 5.91
N LEU A 115 -2.03 -0.65 6.02
CA LEU A 115 -1.23 -1.42 5.08
C LEU A 115 -2.16 -2.40 4.38
N VAL A 116 -2.17 -2.39 3.04
CA VAL A 116 -2.85 -3.43 2.26
C VAL A 116 -1.84 -4.39 1.65
N THR A 117 -2.05 -5.69 1.88
CA THR A 117 -1.14 -6.74 1.41
C THR A 117 -1.90 -8.02 1.03
N LEU A 118 -1.34 -8.80 0.10
CA LEU A 118 -1.77 -10.16 -0.19
C LEU A 118 -0.83 -11.21 0.43
N ASP A 119 0.23 -10.77 1.11
CA ASP A 119 1.19 -11.66 1.74
C ASP A 119 0.60 -12.30 2.99
N LYS A 120 0.16 -13.55 2.82
CA LYS A 120 -0.45 -14.37 3.88
C LYS A 120 0.56 -14.91 4.88
N LYS A 121 1.84 -15.00 4.51
CA LYS A 121 2.86 -15.71 5.29
C LYS A 121 3.65 -14.77 6.18
N HIS A 122 3.95 -13.57 5.72
CA HIS A 122 4.91 -12.68 6.35
C HIS A 122 4.26 -11.42 6.93
N LEU A 123 3.26 -10.84 6.26
CA LEU A 123 2.63 -9.59 6.69
C LEU A 123 1.24 -9.77 7.30
N LEU A 124 0.33 -10.53 6.67
CA LEU A 124 -1.02 -10.72 7.22
C LEU A 124 -1.03 -11.45 8.56
N VAL A 125 -0.04 -12.30 8.83
CA VAL A 125 0.14 -12.94 10.16
C VAL A 125 0.41 -11.95 11.29
N LEU A 126 0.76 -10.71 10.95
CA LEU A 126 1.01 -9.60 11.90
C LEU A 126 -0.23 -8.74 12.14
N LYS A 127 -1.35 -9.04 11.46
CA LYS A 127 -2.63 -8.36 11.68
C LYS A 127 -3.02 -8.43 13.16
N GLY A 128 -3.32 -7.27 13.74
CA GLY A 128 -3.65 -7.13 15.16
C GLY A 128 -2.46 -7.20 16.13
N LYS A 129 -1.25 -7.58 15.67
CA LYS A 129 -0.05 -7.66 16.51
C LYS A 129 0.72 -6.35 16.59
N ILE A 130 0.53 -5.45 15.62
CA ILE A 130 1.23 -4.15 15.57
C ILE A 130 0.26 -3.04 15.98
N LYS A 131 0.48 -2.48 17.17
CA LYS A 131 -0.36 -1.40 17.70
C LYS A 131 -0.35 -0.19 16.76
N GLY A 132 -1.55 0.25 16.37
CA GLY A 132 -1.75 1.43 15.52
C GLY A 132 -1.55 1.21 14.02
N LEU A 133 -1.30 -0.03 13.58
CA LEU A 133 -1.22 -0.40 12.17
C LEU A 133 -2.28 -1.46 11.83
N ASN A 134 -3.20 -1.10 10.95
CA ASN A 134 -4.20 -1.99 10.38
C ASN A 134 -3.61 -2.65 9.13
N ILE A 135 -3.29 -3.94 9.23
CA ILE A 135 -2.89 -4.77 8.09
C ILE A 135 -4.13 -5.45 7.54
N LEU A 136 -4.45 -5.17 6.29
CA LEU A 136 -5.72 -5.54 5.66
C LEU A 136 -5.46 -6.30 4.35
N THR A 137 -6.34 -7.23 4.04
CA THR A 137 -6.45 -7.75 2.68
C THR A 137 -7.14 -6.72 1.77
N PRO A 138 -7.03 -6.85 0.43
CA PRO A 138 -7.76 -5.97 -0.48
C PRO A 138 -9.29 -5.98 -0.27
N GLY A 139 -9.87 -7.14 0.06
CA GLY A 139 -11.31 -7.26 0.32
C GLY A 139 -11.72 -6.48 1.57
N GLU A 140 -10.98 -6.65 2.66
CA GLU A 140 -11.25 -5.95 3.92
C GLU A 140 -11.14 -4.43 3.77
N LEU A 141 -10.11 -3.94 3.07
CA LEU A 141 -9.96 -2.51 2.84
C LEU A 141 -11.07 -1.94 1.95
N VAL A 142 -11.58 -2.71 0.99
CA VAL A 142 -12.74 -2.28 0.18
C VAL A 142 -13.96 -2.06 1.08
N GLU A 143 -14.23 -2.93 2.05
CA GLU A 143 -15.33 -2.74 2.99
C GLU A 143 -15.10 -1.53 3.91
N VAL A 144 -13.88 -1.34 4.44
CA VAL A 144 -13.53 -0.15 5.23
C VAL A 144 -13.79 1.15 4.44
N VAL A 145 -13.48 1.18 3.15
CA VAL A 145 -13.72 2.36 2.30
C VAL A 145 -15.21 2.58 2.04
N LYS A 146 -16.01 1.52 1.92
CA LYS A 146 -17.48 1.63 1.78
C LYS A 146 -18.11 2.16 3.06
N GLU A 147 -17.74 1.62 4.22
CA GLU A 147 -18.27 2.05 5.51
C GLU A 147 -17.96 3.54 5.77
N ASN A 148 -16.72 3.98 5.50
CA ASN A 148 -16.34 5.39 5.62
C ASN A 148 -17.12 6.34 4.68
N ARG A 149 -17.72 5.84 3.59
CA ARG A 149 -18.56 6.65 2.68
C ARG A 149 -19.99 6.81 3.16
N THR A 150 -20.47 5.99 4.09
CA THR A 150 -21.85 6.05 4.58
C THR A 150 -22.04 7.14 5.65
N LEU A 151 -20.98 7.88 5.97
CA LEU A 151 -20.93 8.89 7.04
C LEU A 151 -20.68 10.33 6.52
N ILE A 152 -20.83 10.56 5.21
CA ILE A 152 -20.68 11.88 4.56
C ILE A 152 -21.89 12.20 3.69
#